data_AF-A0A4D4MSY9-F1
#
_entry.id   AF-A0A4D4MSY9-F1
#
_cell.length_a   1.000
_cell.length_b   1.000
_cell.length_c   1.000
_cell.angle_alpha   90.00
_cell.angle_beta   90.00
_cell.angle_gamma   90.00
#
_symmetry.space_group_name_H-M   'P 1'
#
loop_
_entity.id
_entity.type
_entity.pdbx_description
1 polymer ?
#
loop_
_entity_poly.entity_id
_entity_poly.type
_entity_poly.pdbx_seq_one_letter_code
_entity_poly.pdbx_strand_id
1 'polypeptide(L)'
;MTAEQQKKPRAEDDWTFEIVALVAVVLLGVGGAWLAAKLGAGFADAPGPPSNPLSFLVACVKGDYSWPGGAASAVAAGEALLLGILGLAAYRVRERLRNRPKVDGAAQHLAQGEELGKLTMKGAAATAERLGVRSKTPASSSDGR
;
A
#
# COMPACT_ATOMS: atom_id res chain seq x y z
N MET A 1 -26.23 -14.89 21.18
CA MET A 1 -25.96 -14.12 19.96
C MET A 1 -25.08 -12.94 20.34
N THR A 2 -23.76 -13.15 20.31
CA THR A 2 -22.79 -12.15 20.77
C THR A 2 -22.24 -11.47 19.53
N ALA A 3 -22.61 -10.21 19.33
CA ALA A 3 -22.07 -9.41 18.24
C ALA A 3 -20.58 -9.15 18.53
N GLU A 4 -19.72 -9.79 17.73
CA GLU A 4 -18.29 -9.48 17.65
C GLU A 4 -18.15 -7.97 17.37
N GLN A 5 -17.74 -7.22 18.39
CA GLN A 5 -17.46 -5.80 18.29
C GLN A 5 -16.34 -5.60 17.28
N GLN A 6 -16.69 -5.07 16.10
CA GLN A 6 -15.71 -4.66 15.10
C GLN A 6 -14.76 -3.63 15.71
N LYS A 7 -13.53 -4.07 15.99
CA LYS A 7 -12.41 -3.25 16.47
C LYS A 7 -12.16 -2.13 15.46
N LYS A 8 -12.67 -0.92 15.75
CA LYS A 8 -12.32 0.30 15.03
C LYS A 8 -10.79 0.44 15.02
N PRO A 9 -10.15 0.68 13.86
CA PRO A 9 -8.75 1.09 13.86
C PRO A 9 -8.63 2.34 14.74
N ARG A 10 -7.78 2.27 15.76
CA ARG A 10 -7.63 3.33 16.76
C ARG A 10 -6.92 4.49 16.07
N ALA A 11 -7.35 5.73 16.32
CA ALA A 11 -6.75 6.93 15.75
C ALA A 11 -5.23 7.08 16.04
N GLU A 12 -4.70 6.27 16.96
CA GLU A 12 -3.27 6.12 17.29
C GLU A 12 -2.40 5.64 16.12
N ASP A 13 -2.96 4.92 15.14
CA ASP A 13 -2.21 4.39 14.01
C ASP A 13 -1.79 5.50 13.02
N ASP A 14 -2.59 6.58 12.89
CA ASP A 14 -2.43 7.59 11.84
C ASP A 14 -1.12 8.39 12.00
N TRP A 15 -0.87 8.92 13.20
CA TRP A 15 0.36 9.68 13.47
C TRP A 15 1.60 8.79 13.58
N THR A 16 1.43 7.51 13.95
CA THR A 16 2.54 6.55 14.01
C THR A 16 3.18 6.35 12.65
N PHE A 17 2.37 6.19 11.59
CA PHE A 17 2.90 6.05 10.23
C PHE A 17 3.60 7.32 9.74
N GLU A 18 3.08 8.50 10.08
CA GLU A 18 3.70 9.78 9.74
C GLU A 18 5.07 9.94 10.41
N ILE A 19 5.17 9.64 11.71
CA ILE A 19 6.43 9.70 12.45
C ILE A 19 7.43 8.70 11.87
N VAL A 20 7.01 7.44 11.64
CA VAL A 20 7.89 6.42 11.07
C VAL A 20 8.36 6.82 9.68
N ALA A 21 7.47 7.38 8.84
CA ALA A 21 7.85 7.86 7.51
C ALA A 21 8.83 9.03 7.60
N LEU A 22 8.61 10.00 8.49
CA LEU A 22 9.52 11.12 8.71
C LEU A 22 10.89 10.62 9.16
N VAL A 23 10.93 9.74 10.16
CA VAL A 23 12.18 9.15 10.68
C VAL A 23 12.90 8.37 9.58
N ALA A 24 12.18 7.59 8.78
CA ALA A 24 12.77 6.86 7.66
C ALA A 24 13.38 7.81 6.62
N VAL A 25 12.69 8.90 6.26
CA VAL A 25 13.21 9.91 5.32
C VAL A 25 14.48 10.56 5.87
N VAL A 26 14.50 10.93 7.15
CA VAL A 26 15.68 11.52 7.78
C VAL A 26 16.84 10.52 7.80
N LEU A 27 16.60 9.27 8.21
CA LEU A 27 17.64 8.24 8.25
C LEU A 27 18.20 7.93 6.86
N LEU A 28 17.33 7.83 5.86
CA LEU A 28 17.75 7.61 4.47
C LEU A 28 18.51 8.82 3.92
N GLY A 29 18.08 10.05 4.23
CA GLY A 29 18.78 11.26 3.80
C GLY A 29 20.17 11.38 4.42
N VAL A 30 20.29 11.20 5.73
CA VAL A 30 21.57 11.29 6.45
C VAL A 30 22.48 10.12 6.10
N GLY A 31 21.95 8.90 6.06
CA GLY A 31 22.70 7.69 5.71
C GLY A 31 23.15 7.67 4.25
N GLY A 32 22.27 8.07 3.33
CA GLY A 32 22.58 8.21 1.91
C GLY A 32 23.62 9.29 1.66
N ALA A 33 23.43 10.50 2.21
CA ALA A 33 24.42 11.57 2.08
C ALA A 33 25.81 11.17 2.63
N TRP A 34 25.85 10.44 3.75
CA TRP A 34 27.10 9.89 4.29
C TRP A 34 27.74 8.86 3.35
N LEU A 35 26.93 7.97 2.77
CA LEU A 35 27.40 6.97 1.81
C LEU A 35 27.93 7.64 0.53
N ALA A 36 27.20 8.61 -0.01
CA ALA A 36 27.60 9.42 -1.16
C ALA A 36 28.90 10.17 -0.91
N ALA A 37 29.05 10.78 0.28
CA ALA A 37 30.28 11.45 0.68
C ALA A 37 31.45 10.47 0.82
N LYS A 38 31.21 9.28 1.38
CA LYS A 38 32.24 8.25 1.54
C LYS A 38 32.73 7.68 0.21
N LEU A 39 31.79 7.41 -0.69
CA LEU A 39 32.10 6.94 -2.05
C LEU A 39 32.79 8.05 -2.86
N GLY A 40 32.26 9.26 -2.84
CA GLY A 40 32.82 10.41 -3.55
C GLY A 40 34.21 10.80 -3.06
N ALA A 41 34.48 10.71 -1.76
CA ALA A 41 35.82 10.92 -1.21
C ALA A 41 36.84 9.89 -1.72
N GLY A 42 36.42 8.63 -1.87
CA GLY A 42 37.25 7.58 -2.46
C GLY A 42 37.57 7.82 -3.95
N PHE A 43 36.64 8.41 -4.71
CA PHE A 43 36.88 8.78 -6.11
C PHE A 43 37.72 10.06 -6.28
N ALA A 44 37.75 10.93 -5.27
CA ALA A 44 38.40 12.24 -5.33
C ALA A 44 39.74 12.30 -4.59
N ASP A 45 40.27 11.17 -4.08
CA ASP A 45 41.43 11.11 -3.17
C ASP A 45 41.32 12.12 -2.01
N ALA A 46 40.09 12.41 -1.58
CA ALA A 46 39.79 13.36 -0.53
C ALA A 46 39.67 12.63 0.82
N PRO A 47 39.94 13.31 1.95
CA PRO A 47 39.71 12.74 3.27
C PRO A 47 38.25 12.30 3.42
N GLY A 48 38.06 11.03 3.76
CA GLY A 48 36.74 10.42 3.92
C GLY A 48 35.95 11.10 5.05
N PRO A 49 34.60 11.08 4.98
CA PRO A 49 33.76 11.57 6.06
C PRO A 49 34.00 10.78 7.35
N PRO A 50 33.61 11.34 8.51
CA PRO A 50 33.64 10.64 9.80
C PRO A 50 33.01 9.24 9.72
N SER A 51 33.50 8.29 10.53
CA SER A 51 33.09 6.88 10.46
C SER A 51 31.59 6.63 10.72
N ASN A 52 30.91 7.54 11.40
CA ASN A 52 29.50 7.44 11.75
C ASN A 52 28.66 8.51 11.03
N PRO A 53 27.46 8.17 10.52
CA PRO A 53 26.60 9.10 9.78
C PRO A 53 26.10 10.27 10.64
N LEU A 54 25.90 10.07 11.95
CA LEU A 54 25.53 11.16 12.86
C LEU A 54 26.70 12.11 13.11
N SER A 55 27.92 11.58 13.26
CA SER A 55 29.13 12.40 13.39
C SER A 55 29.41 13.19 12.12
N PHE A 56 29.12 12.60 10.95
CA PHE A 56 29.14 13.30 9.67
C PHE A 56 28.12 14.45 9.61
N LEU A 57 26.87 14.21 10.04
CA LEU A 57 25.86 15.28 10.11
C LEU A 57 26.36 16.44 10.99
N VAL A 58 26.88 16.14 12.17
CA VAL A 58 27.41 17.14 13.10
C VAL A 58 28.59 17.89 12.47
N ALA A 59 29.51 17.19 11.80
CA ALA A 59 30.66 17.80 11.13
C ALA A 59 30.23 18.71 9.97
N CYS A 60 29.22 18.32 9.19
CA CYS A 60 28.63 19.17 8.14
C CYS A 60 28.00 20.44 8.73
N VAL A 61 27.23 20.31 9.82
CA VAL A 61 26.57 21.45 10.48
C VAL A 61 27.58 22.41 11.10
N LYS A 62 28.68 21.88 11.66
CA LYS A 62 29.78 22.68 12.21
C LYS A 62 30.70 23.29 11.14
N GLY A 63 30.64 22.80 9.90
CA GLY A 63 31.57 23.17 8.84
C GLY A 63 32.92 22.47 8.91
N ASP A 64 33.07 21.48 9.81
CA ASP A 64 34.30 20.69 9.98
C ASP A 64 34.52 19.69 8.82
N TYR A 65 33.50 19.47 7.99
CA TYR A 65 33.56 18.61 6.81
C TYR A 65 33.17 19.35 5.54
N SER A 66 34.07 19.38 4.56
CA SER A 66 33.81 19.91 3.23
C SER A 66 33.29 18.80 2.32
N TRP A 67 32.16 19.05 1.65
CA TRP A 67 31.55 18.10 0.73
C TRP A 67 32.51 17.71 -0.41
N PRO A 68 32.72 16.41 -0.68
CA PRO A 68 33.71 15.95 -1.65
C PRO A 68 33.19 16.07 -3.08
N GLY A 69 33.23 17.31 -3.60
CA GLY A 69 33.19 17.65 -5.02
C GLY A 69 32.04 17.04 -5.86
N GLY A 70 32.24 17.01 -7.18
CA GLY A 70 31.22 16.61 -8.14
C GLY A 70 30.81 15.13 -8.07
N ALA A 71 31.74 14.24 -7.68
CA ALA A 71 31.49 12.80 -7.58
C ALA A 71 30.47 12.48 -6.48
N ALA A 72 30.60 13.07 -5.29
CA ALA A 72 29.61 12.89 -4.23
C ALA A 72 28.25 13.50 -4.60
N SER A 73 28.25 14.65 -5.27
CA SER A 73 27.01 15.27 -5.77
C SER A 73 26.29 14.39 -6.79
N ALA A 74 27.01 13.71 -7.68
CA ALA A 74 26.43 12.79 -8.65
C ALA A 74 25.81 11.56 -7.97
N VAL A 75 26.49 10.97 -6.98
CA VAL A 75 25.94 9.85 -6.20
C VAL A 75 24.70 10.28 -5.41
N ALA A 76 24.77 11.41 -4.72
CA ALA A 76 23.64 11.96 -3.97
C ALA A 76 22.44 12.27 -4.88
N ALA A 77 22.67 12.80 -6.08
CA ALA A 77 21.62 13.03 -7.07
C ALA A 77 20.97 11.72 -7.55
N GLY A 78 21.78 10.68 -7.78
CA GLY A 78 21.30 9.34 -8.14
C GLY A 78 20.44 8.71 -7.05
N GLU A 79 20.88 8.80 -5.79
CA GLU A 79 20.11 8.33 -4.63
C GLU A 79 18.79 9.10 -4.48
N ALA A 80 18.83 10.42 -4.60
CA ALA A 80 17.63 11.26 -4.52
C ALA A 80 16.62 10.93 -5.63
N LEU A 81 17.10 10.68 -6.86
CA LEU A 81 16.26 10.25 -7.98
C LEU A 81 15.62 8.88 -7.71
N LEU A 82 16.40 7.89 -7.24
CA LEU A 82 15.89 6.56 -6.92
C LEU A 82 14.82 6.62 -5.81
N LEU A 83 15.10 7.34 -4.72
CA LEU A 83 14.14 7.53 -3.63
C LEU A 83 12.88 8.27 -4.10
N GLY A 84 13.02 9.26 -4.97
CA GLY A 84 11.90 9.97 -5.59
C GLY A 84 11.01 9.04 -6.42
N ILE A 85 11.61 8.17 -7.25
CA ILE A 85 10.89 7.18 -8.05
C ILE A 85 10.16 6.18 -7.15
N LEU A 86 10.83 5.65 -6.12
CA LEU A 86 10.24 4.70 -5.17
C LEU A 86 9.11 5.35 -4.37
N GLY A 87 9.29 6.58 -3.91
CA GLY A 87 8.27 7.35 -3.21
C GLY A 87 7.05 7.60 -4.09
N LEU A 88 7.25 7.97 -5.36
CA LEU A 88 6.15 8.14 -6.32
C LEU A 88 5.43 6.82 -6.60
N ALA A 89 6.16 5.73 -6.78
CA ALA A 89 5.58 4.40 -6.98
C ALA A 89 4.75 3.97 -5.75
N ALA A 90 5.29 4.14 -4.55
CA ALA A 90 4.59 3.86 -3.29
C ALA A 90 3.33 4.72 -3.15
N TYR A 91 3.41 6.02 -3.47
CA TYR A 91 2.26 6.92 -3.48
C TYR A 91 1.17 6.44 -4.44
N ARG A 92 1.54 6.10 -5.69
CA ARG A 92 0.60 5.61 -6.71
C ARG A 92 -0.04 4.28 -6.33
N VAL A 93 0.73 3.37 -5.72
CA VAL A 93 0.21 2.10 -5.19
C VAL A 93 -0.76 2.37 -4.04
N ARG A 94 -0.40 3.23 -3.08
CA ARG A 94 -1.27 3.62 -1.97
C ARG A 94 -2.56 4.25 -2.47
N GLU A 95 -2.49 5.18 -3.41
CA GLU A 95 -3.65 5.83 -4.03
C GLU A 95 -4.55 4.80 -4.72
N ARG A 96 -3.96 3.88 -5.50
CA ARG A 96 -4.71 2.79 -6.15
C ARG A 96 -5.39 1.86 -5.15
N LEU A 97 -4.75 1.55 -4.03
CA LEU A 97 -5.33 0.73 -2.97
C LEU A 97 -6.42 1.46 -2.19
N ARG A 98 -6.26 2.78 -1.97
CA ARG A 98 -7.23 3.62 -1.25
C ARG A 98 -8.49 3.89 -2.08
N ASN A 99 -8.35 3.97 -3.40
CA ASN A 99 -9.45 4.16 -4.34
C ASN A 99 -10.19 2.86 -4.71
N ARG A 100 -9.79 1.69 -4.17
CA ARG A 100 -10.59 0.47 -4.34
C ARG A 100 -11.82 0.54 -3.42
N PRO A 101 -13.05 0.42 -3.95
CA PRO A 101 -14.24 0.32 -3.12
C PRO A 101 -14.10 -0.86 -2.16
N LYS A 102 -14.28 -0.62 -0.85
CA LYS A 102 -14.25 -1.66 0.21
C LYS A 102 -15.26 -2.80 0.03
N VAL A 103 -16.08 -2.77 -1.02
CA VAL A 103 -17.16 -3.73 -1.30
C VAL A 103 -16.65 -4.95 -2.09
N ASP A 104 -15.49 -4.90 -2.73
CA ASP A 104 -15.02 -5.98 -3.62
C ASP A 104 -14.42 -7.21 -2.91
N GLY A 105 -14.25 -7.18 -1.58
CA GLY A 105 -13.77 -8.36 -0.83
C GLY A 105 -14.82 -9.47 -0.70
N ALA A 106 -16.10 -9.08 -0.61
CA ALA A 106 -17.23 -10.02 -0.55
C ALA A 106 -17.70 -10.44 -1.94
N ALA A 107 -17.45 -9.64 -2.99
CA ALA A 107 -17.83 -9.95 -4.37
C ALA A 107 -17.17 -11.23 -4.90
N GLN A 108 -15.97 -11.61 -4.44
CA GLN A 108 -15.36 -12.89 -4.82
C GLN A 108 -16.06 -14.11 -4.19
N HIS A 109 -16.87 -13.91 -3.15
CA HIS A 109 -17.65 -14.94 -2.46
C HIS A 109 -19.16 -14.84 -2.76
N LEU A 110 -19.59 -13.79 -3.44
CA LEU A 110 -20.96 -13.68 -3.94
C LEU A 110 -21.05 -14.51 -5.23
N ALA A 111 -22.03 -15.42 -5.23
CA ALA A 111 -22.28 -16.36 -6.31
C ALA A 111 -22.20 -15.67 -7.69
N GLN A 112 -21.36 -16.22 -8.57
CA GLN A 112 -21.22 -15.74 -9.95
C GLN A 112 -22.59 -15.73 -10.62
N GLY A 113 -22.86 -14.75 -11.50
CA GLY A 113 -24.20 -14.49 -12.07
C GLY A 113 -24.90 -15.69 -12.70
N GLU A 114 -24.17 -16.76 -13.03
CA GLU A 114 -24.71 -18.04 -13.48
C GLU A 114 -25.52 -18.78 -12.41
N GLU A 115 -25.11 -18.70 -11.13
CA GLU A 115 -25.85 -19.32 -10.01
C GLU A 115 -27.06 -18.50 -9.59
N LEU A 116 -26.97 -17.16 -9.64
CA LEU A 116 -28.13 -16.27 -9.47
C LEU A 116 -29.16 -16.49 -10.58
N GLY A 117 -28.72 -16.81 -11.79
CA GLY A 117 -29.58 -17.16 -12.93
C GLY A 117 -30.56 -18.29 -12.62
N LYS A 118 -30.14 -19.29 -11.83
CA LYS A 118 -30.96 -20.45 -11.42
C LYS A 118 -32.04 -20.09 -10.38
N LEU A 119 -31.81 -19.04 -9.59
CA LEU A 119 -32.75 -18.48 -8.62
C LEU A 119 -33.71 -17.45 -9.22
N THR A 120 -33.50 -17.03 -10.48
CA THR A 120 -34.46 -16.19 -11.19
C THR A 120 -35.67 -17.00 -11.65
N MET A 121 -36.81 -16.34 -11.81
CA MET A 121 -38.04 -16.93 -12.36
C MET A 121 -37.80 -17.69 -13.68
N LYS A 122 -36.86 -17.21 -14.50
CA LYS A 122 -36.48 -17.82 -15.78
C LYS A 122 -35.69 -19.13 -15.59
N GLY A 123 -34.78 -19.19 -14.60
CA GLY A 123 -34.02 -20.39 -14.26
C GLY A 123 -34.88 -21.48 -13.59
N ALA A 124 -35.82 -21.05 -12.74
CA ALA A 124 -36.83 -21.94 -12.15
C ALA A 124 -37.76 -22.54 -13.24
N ALA A 125 -38.22 -21.72 -14.19
CA ALA A 125 -39.05 -22.18 -15.31
C ALA A 125 -38.33 -23.18 -16.22
N ALA A 126 -37.06 -22.92 -16.57
CA ALA A 126 -36.25 -23.82 -17.39
C ALA A 126 -35.97 -25.16 -16.69
N THR A 127 -35.81 -25.15 -15.36
CA THR A 127 -35.64 -26.38 -14.57
C THR A 127 -36.94 -27.17 -14.48
N ALA A 128 -38.08 -26.51 -14.31
CA ALA A 128 -39.41 -27.13 -14.30
C ALA A 128 -39.73 -27.80 -15.65
N GLU A 129 -39.37 -27.15 -16.76
CA GLU A 129 -39.53 -27.69 -18.12
C GLU A 129 -38.64 -28.93 -18.35
N ARG A 130 -37.38 -28.89 -17.88
CA ARG A 130 -36.46 -30.04 -17.97
C ARG A 130 -36.90 -31.23 -17.11
N LEU A 131 -37.56 -30.97 -15.98
CA LEU A 131 -38.14 -32.00 -15.11
C LEU A 131 -39.52 -32.47 -15.56
N GLY A 132 -40.06 -31.95 -16.68
CA GLY A 132 -41.32 -32.39 -17.26
C GLY A 132 -42.56 -32.01 -16.43
N VAL A 133 -42.42 -31.08 -15.49
CA VAL A 133 -43.51 -30.67 -14.60
C VAL A 133 -44.51 -29.82 -15.37
N ARG A 134 -45.60 -30.44 -15.81
CA ARG A 134 -46.77 -29.75 -16.37
C ARG A 134 -47.71 -29.31 -15.25
N SER A 135 -47.31 -28.36 -14.42
CA SER A 135 -48.26 -27.66 -13.55
C SER A 135 -48.00 -26.16 -13.57
N LYS A 136 -48.88 -25.45 -14.27
CA LYS A 136 -49.10 -24.01 -14.08
C LYS A 136 -49.91 -23.87 -12.80
N THR A 137 -49.27 -23.56 -11.67
CA THR A 137 -49.78 -22.76 -10.53
C THR A 137 -48.88 -23.03 -9.30
N PRO A 138 -48.21 -22.01 -8.72
CA PRO A 138 -47.61 -22.15 -7.39
C PRO A 138 -48.75 -22.30 -6.38
N ALA A 139 -48.71 -23.33 -5.54
CA ALA A 139 -49.71 -23.56 -4.50
C ALA A 139 -49.80 -22.32 -3.58
N SER A 140 -50.79 -21.46 -3.82
CA SER A 140 -51.23 -20.48 -2.85
C SER A 140 -51.95 -21.23 -1.75
N SER A 141 -51.44 -21.14 -0.53
CA SER A 141 -52.13 -21.64 0.67
C SER A 141 -53.42 -20.87 0.87
N SER A 142 -54.54 -21.44 0.42
CA SER A 142 -55.86 -21.16 0.97
C SER A 142 -56.26 -22.37 1.81
N ASP A 143 -56.05 -22.29 3.12
CA ASP A 143 -56.85 -23.08 4.06
C ASP A 143 -57.43 -22.11 5.07
N GLY A 144 -58.75 -21.97 4.99
CA GLY A 144 -59.54 -21.20 5.92
C GLY A 144 -59.85 -22.05 7.14
N ARG A 145 -59.72 -21.44 8.31
CA ARG A 145 -60.65 -21.61 9.42
C ARG A 145 -60.64 -20.36 10.28
#